data_AF-A0A2A4VTA6-F1
#
_entry.id   AF-A0A2A4VTA6-F1
#
_cell.length_a   1.000
_cell.length_b   1.000
_cell.length_c   1.000
_cell.angle_alpha   90.00
_cell.angle_beta   90.00
_cell.angle_gamma   90.00
#
_symmetry.space_group_name_H-M   'P 1'
#
loop_
_entity.id
_entity.type
_entity.pdbx_description
1 polymer ?
#
loop_
_entity_poly.entity_id
_entity_poly.type
_entity_poly.pdbx_seq_one_letter_code
_entity_poly.pdbx_strand_id
1 'polypeptide(L)'
;MKYSYDEKVIVEIVHFKNFRTKQVSRRRVFLSRGKVPYMRPKITTIRGQWTNWLKEAGITYRPPYQLRHTFASQMLILKAELTWLAKQMWHKNWGHIQTVYGRWIDDESPDYIKELAKRLGPNYEDK
;
A
#
# COMPACT_ATOMS: atom_id res chain seq x y z
N MET A 1 -18.11 19.76 -15.03
CA MET A 1 -16.75 19.20 -14.88
C MET A 1 -16.74 17.86 -15.62
N LYS A 2 -15.89 17.66 -16.64
CA LYS A 2 -15.84 16.38 -17.37
C LYS A 2 -14.93 15.41 -16.61
N TYR A 3 -15.46 14.28 -16.17
CA TYR A 3 -14.71 13.27 -15.42
C TYR A 3 -14.14 12.21 -16.37
N SER A 4 -13.15 11.44 -15.91
CA SER A 4 -12.60 10.33 -16.70
C SER A 4 -13.64 9.24 -17.01
N TYR A 5 -14.74 9.21 -16.25
CA TYR A 5 -15.86 8.30 -16.49
C TYR A 5 -16.67 8.63 -17.74
N ASP A 6 -16.65 9.90 -18.17
CA ASP A 6 -17.36 10.39 -19.36
C ASP A 6 -16.61 10.07 -20.66
N GLU A 7 -15.35 9.64 -20.55
CA GLU A 7 -14.52 9.29 -21.70
C GLU A 7 -14.86 7.90 -22.24
N LYS A 8 -14.68 7.74 -23.56
CA LYS A 8 -15.03 6.51 -24.27
C LYS A 8 -14.20 5.32 -23.80
N VAL A 9 -14.81 4.14 -23.83
CA VAL A 9 -14.13 2.87 -23.55
C VAL A 9 -13.11 2.59 -24.66
N ILE A 10 -11.90 2.21 -24.27
CA ILE A 10 -10.82 1.89 -25.21
C ILE A 10 -10.79 0.37 -25.38
N VAL A 11 -10.70 -0.08 -26.63
CA VAL A 11 -10.51 -1.50 -26.97
C VAL A 11 -9.01 -1.75 -27.10
N GLU A 12 -8.47 -2.64 -26.26
CA GLU A 12 -7.05 -2.96 -26.22
C GLU A 12 -6.83 -4.48 -26.41
N ILE A 13 -5.70 -4.85 -26.99
CA ILE A 13 -5.27 -6.25 -27.09
C ILE A 13 -4.35 -6.54 -25.90
N VAL A 14 -4.78 -7.45 -25.02
CA VAL A 14 -3.99 -7.89 -23.87
C VAL A 14 -3.20 -9.13 -24.25
N HIS A 15 -1.88 -9.07 -24.08
CA HIS A 15 -0.98 -10.20 -24.26
C HIS A 15 -0.80 -10.94 -22.92
N PHE A 16 -1.11 -12.23 -22.90
CA PHE A 16 -0.93 -13.11 -21.75
C PHE A 16 0.36 -13.92 -21.89
N LYS A 17 0.70 -14.66 -20.82
CA LYS A 17 1.72 -15.72 -20.89
C LYS A 17 1.33 -16.72 -21.99
N ASN A 18 2.33 -17.32 -22.64
CA ASN A 18 2.18 -18.29 -23.73
C ASN A 18 1.58 -17.72 -25.03
N PHE A 19 1.92 -16.47 -25.39
CA PHE A 19 1.53 -15.80 -26.64
C PHE A 19 0.02 -15.69 -26.90
N ARG A 20 -0.82 -15.97 -25.90
CA ARG A 20 -2.27 -15.81 -26.01
C ARG A 20 -2.63 -14.33 -26.00
N THR A 21 -3.51 -13.92 -26.90
CA THR A 21 -4.05 -12.56 -26.96
C THR A 21 -5.55 -12.56 -26.67
N LYS A 22 -6.03 -11.51 -26.01
CA LYS A 22 -7.48 -11.28 -25.82
C LYS A 22 -7.79 -9.83 -26.10
N GLN A 23 -8.82 -9.58 -26.91
CA GLN A 23 -9.38 -8.25 -27.05
C GLN A 23 -10.23 -7.94 -25.83
N VAL A 24 -9.94 -6.82 -25.15
CA VAL A 24 -10.65 -6.41 -23.94
C VAL A 24 -11.02 -4.93 -24.05
N SER A 25 -12.30 -4.63 -23.82
CA SER A 25 -12.77 -3.26 -23.67
C SER A 25 -12.55 -2.80 -22.22
N ARG A 26 -11.83 -1.69 -22.03
CA ARG A 26 -11.49 -1.17 -20.70
C ARG A 26 -11.76 0.33 -20.59
N ARG A 27 -12.35 0.73 -19.47
CA ARG A 27 -12.41 2.14 -19.05
C ARG A 27 -11.22 2.44 -18.14
N ARG A 28 -10.47 3.49 -18.46
CA ARG A 28 -9.29 3.90 -17.70
C ARG A 28 -9.66 5.06 -16.78
N VAL A 29 -9.40 4.90 -15.47
CA VAL A 29 -9.73 5.92 -14.46
C VAL A 29 -8.72 7.06 -14.47
N PHE A 30 -7.43 6.73 -14.58
CA PHE A 30 -6.35 7.70 -14.63
C PHE A 30 -5.97 7.97 -16.08
N LEU A 31 -6.30 9.17 -16.54
CA LEU A 31 -5.97 9.68 -17.86
C LEU A 31 -4.96 10.81 -17.73
N SER A 32 -4.07 10.93 -18.72
CA SER A 32 -3.24 12.11 -18.86
C SER A 32 -4.06 13.31 -19.37
N ARG A 33 -3.44 14.49 -19.44
CA ARG A 33 -4.05 15.70 -20.04
C ARG A 33 -4.52 15.47 -21.49
N GLY A 34 -3.85 14.60 -22.23
CA GLY A 34 -4.22 14.23 -23.60
C GLY A 34 -5.32 13.17 -23.68
N LYS A 35 -6.01 12.85 -22.58
CA LYS A 35 -7.02 11.78 -22.46
C LYS A 35 -6.53 10.38 -22.81
N VAL A 36 -5.22 10.20 -22.97
CA VAL A 36 -4.62 8.88 -23.13
C VAL A 36 -4.42 8.21 -21.78
N PRO A 37 -4.49 6.86 -21.72
CA PRO A 37 -4.23 6.12 -20.50
C PRO A 37 -2.88 6.49 -19.89
N TYR A 38 -2.86 6.60 -18.57
CA TYR A 38 -1.63 6.92 -17.86
C TYR A 38 -0.60 5.80 -18.01
N MET A 39 0.55 6.10 -18.63
CA MET A 39 1.60 5.13 -18.93
C MET A 39 2.78 5.30 -17.97
N ARG A 40 3.18 4.20 -17.30
CA ARG A 40 4.41 4.16 -16.49
C ARG A 40 5.64 4.45 -17.37
N PRO A 41 6.71 5.09 -16.85
CA PRO A 41 7.16 5.10 -15.46
C PRO A 41 6.84 6.38 -14.66
N LYS A 42 6.30 7.43 -15.27
CA LYS A 42 6.02 8.68 -14.54
C LYS A 42 4.96 8.41 -13.48
N ILE A 43 4.97 9.14 -12.37
CA ILE A 43 3.95 9.00 -11.29
C ILE A 43 2.88 10.09 -11.39
N THR A 44 3.27 11.24 -11.93
CA THR A 44 2.40 12.37 -12.23
C THR A 44 2.50 12.79 -13.70
N THR A 45 1.45 13.44 -14.19
CA THR A 45 1.43 13.98 -15.56
C THR A 45 2.41 15.16 -15.73
N ILE A 46 2.65 15.93 -14.66
CA ILE A 46 3.55 17.07 -14.66
C ILE A 46 4.93 16.62 -14.16
N ARG A 47 5.99 16.96 -14.92
CA ARG A 47 7.38 16.69 -14.54
C ARG A 47 7.70 17.38 -13.22
N GLY A 48 8.30 16.66 -12.27
CA GLY A 48 8.71 17.22 -10.97
C GLY A 48 7.57 17.50 -9.99
N GLN A 49 6.31 17.19 -10.33
CA GLN A 49 5.16 17.47 -9.45
C GLN A 49 5.27 16.76 -8.10
N TRP A 50 5.74 15.52 -8.08
CA TRP A 50 6.02 14.82 -6.82
C TRP A 50 7.01 15.58 -5.94
N THR A 51 8.11 16.07 -6.51
CA THR A 51 9.10 16.87 -5.80
C THR A 51 8.51 18.17 -5.29
N ASN A 52 7.63 18.82 -6.05
CA ASN A 52 6.96 20.05 -5.64
C ASN A 52 6.03 19.81 -4.45
N TRP A 53 5.23 18.74 -4.47
CA TRP A 53 4.38 18.38 -3.34
C TRP A 53 5.19 18.10 -2.07
N LEU A 54 6.34 17.43 -2.19
CA LEU A 54 7.22 17.23 -1.05
C LEU A 54 7.79 18.54 -0.50
N LYS A 55 8.19 19.47 -1.38
CA LYS A 55 8.67 20.80 -0.96
C LYS A 55 7.59 21.61 -0.25
N GLU A 56 6.36 21.59 -0.77
CA GLU A 56 5.20 22.26 -0.18
C GLU A 56 4.86 21.68 1.19
N ALA A 57 5.00 20.37 1.36
CA ALA A 57 4.85 19.70 2.64
C ALA A 57 6.05 19.89 3.60
N GLY A 58 7.13 20.55 3.18
CA GLY A 58 8.35 20.71 3.97
C GLY A 58 9.17 19.42 4.15
N ILE A 59 8.96 18.42 3.29
CA ILE A 59 9.56 17.09 3.39
C ILE A 59 10.73 16.97 2.40
N THR A 60 11.86 16.44 2.87
CA THR A 60 12.99 16.07 1.99
C THR A 60 12.57 15.09 0.91
N TYR A 61 13.25 15.06 -0.23
CA TYR A 61 12.87 14.14 -1.30
C TYR A 61 12.85 12.68 -0.82
N ARG A 62 11.73 12.00 -1.06
CA ARG A 62 11.52 10.57 -0.81
C ARG A 62 10.84 9.93 -2.01
N PRO A 63 11.20 8.70 -2.40
CA PRO A 63 10.50 7.99 -3.47
C PRO A 63 9.02 7.76 -3.13
N PRO A 64 8.07 7.87 -4.07
CA PRO A 64 6.64 7.63 -3.80
C PRO A 64 6.33 6.23 -3.25
N TYR A 65 7.21 5.26 -3.52
CA TYR A 65 7.09 3.92 -2.95
C TYR A 65 7.08 3.93 -1.41
N GLN A 66 7.68 4.93 -0.77
CA GLN A 66 7.66 5.11 0.68
C GLN A 66 6.25 5.36 1.26
N LEU A 67 5.31 5.89 0.46
CA LEU A 67 3.92 6.03 0.89
C LEU A 67 3.30 4.68 1.25
N ARG A 68 3.65 3.64 0.48
CA ARG A 68 3.19 2.27 0.73
C ARG A 68 3.75 1.70 2.03
N HIS A 69 4.99 2.06 2.38
CA HIS A 69 5.59 1.69 3.65
C HIS A 69 4.93 2.43 4.82
N THR A 70 4.71 3.73 4.66
CA THR A 70 4.04 4.57 5.68
C THR A 70 2.63 4.03 5.97
N PHE A 71 1.87 3.71 4.93
CA PHE A 71 0.55 3.08 5.08
C PHE A 71 0.61 1.79 5.90
N ALA A 72 1.55 0.90 5.60
CA ALA A 72 1.69 -0.35 6.33
C ALA A 72 2.05 -0.12 7.81
N SER A 73 3.03 0.74 8.08
CA SER A 73 3.43 1.09 9.45
C SER A 73 2.27 1.69 10.24
N GLN A 74 1.50 2.60 9.65
CA GLN A 74 0.33 3.20 10.30
C GLN A 74 -0.74 2.16 10.63
N MET A 75 -1.04 1.24 9.70
CA MET A 75 -2.01 0.18 9.95
C MET A 75 -1.57 -0.78 11.06
N LEU A 76 -0.27 -1.05 11.18
CA LEU A 76 0.28 -1.90 12.23
C LEU A 76 0.22 -1.23 13.61
N ILE A 77 0.50 0.07 13.69
CA ILE A 77 0.32 0.86 14.92
C ILE A 77 -1.14 0.81 15.38
N LEU A 78 -2.08 0.84 14.44
CA LEU A 78 -3.52 0.68 14.70
C LEU A 78 -3.94 -0.78 14.98
N LYS A 79 -2.99 -1.71 15.10
CA LYS A 79 -3.22 -3.14 15.34
C LYS A 79 -4.15 -3.79 14.30
N ALA A 80 -4.08 -3.33 13.05
CA ALA A 80 -4.82 -3.92 11.94
C ALA A 80 -4.40 -5.39 11.73
N GLU A 81 -5.35 -6.20 11.26
CA GLU A 81 -5.11 -7.62 11.03
C GLU A 81 -4.13 -7.83 9.85
N LEU A 82 -3.12 -8.69 10.07
CA LEU A 82 -1.96 -8.84 9.18
C LEU A 82 -2.31 -9.44 7.81
N THR A 83 -3.22 -10.42 7.75
CA THR A 83 -3.61 -11.06 6.49
C THR A 83 -4.45 -10.13 5.62
N TRP A 84 -5.29 -9.29 6.22
CA TRP A 84 -6.03 -8.21 5.58
C TRP A 84 -5.08 -7.16 5.04
N LEU A 85 -4.10 -6.71 5.83
CA LEU A 85 -3.10 -5.75 5.39
C LEU A 85 -2.27 -6.30 4.22
N ALA A 86 -1.87 -7.58 4.28
CA ALA A 86 -1.19 -8.27 3.18
C ALA A 86 -2.03 -8.26 1.90
N LYS A 87 -3.33 -8.51 2.01
CA LYS A 87 -4.27 -8.43 0.88
C LYS A 87 -4.35 -7.03 0.28
N GLN A 88 -4.44 -5.97 1.12
CA GLN A 88 -4.46 -4.58 0.64
C GLN A 88 -3.18 -4.20 -0.08
N MET A 89 -2.06 -4.71 0.40
CA MET A 89 -0.76 -4.49 -0.22
C MET A 89 -0.54 -5.43 -1.43
N TRP A 90 -1.46 -6.33 -1.78
CA TRP A 90 -1.23 -7.28 -2.87
C TRP A 90 -0.02 -8.20 -2.61
N HIS A 91 0.18 -8.61 -1.36
CA HIS A 91 1.15 -9.64 -1.01
C HIS A 91 0.46 -11.01 -1.04
N LYS A 92 1.16 -12.02 -1.59
CA LYS A 92 0.67 -13.41 -1.60
C LYS A 92 0.56 -13.99 -0.19
N ASN A 93 1.55 -13.68 0.65
CA ASN A 93 1.65 -14.11 2.04
C ASN A 93 2.03 -12.90 2.92
N TRP A 94 1.64 -12.95 4.20
CA TRP A 94 1.91 -11.91 5.19
C TRP A 94 3.35 -11.93 5.73
N GLY A 95 4.14 -12.98 5.43
CA GLY A 95 5.53 -13.09 5.89
C GLY A 95 6.42 -11.90 5.50
N HIS A 96 6.18 -11.27 4.35
CA HIS A 96 6.93 -10.07 3.96
C HIS A 96 6.65 -8.86 4.88
N ILE A 97 5.43 -8.76 5.42
CA ILE A 97 5.07 -7.72 6.40
C ILE A 97 5.80 -7.95 7.71
N GLN A 98 5.87 -9.20 8.19
CA GLN A 98 6.66 -9.51 9.38
C GLN A 98 8.14 -9.18 9.20
N THR A 99 8.74 -9.54 8.06
CA THR A 99 10.17 -9.25 7.84
C THR A 99 10.46 -7.75 7.83
N VAL A 100 9.56 -6.94 7.24
CA VAL A 100 9.79 -5.50 7.06
C VAL A 100 9.37 -4.69 8.29
N TYR A 101 8.34 -5.11 9.01
CA TYR A 101 7.75 -4.32 10.11
C TYR A 101 7.61 -5.06 11.44
N GLY A 102 7.75 -6.39 11.46
CA GLY A 102 7.61 -7.23 12.65
C GLY A 102 8.85 -7.22 13.55
N ARG A 103 9.54 -6.09 13.65
CA ARG A 103 10.61 -5.95 14.64
C ARG A 103 9.96 -5.76 16.00
N TRP A 104 10.30 -6.64 16.94
CA TRP A 104 9.89 -6.50 18.32
C TRP A 104 10.49 -5.22 18.92
N ILE A 105 9.66 -4.46 19.63
CA ILE A 105 10.06 -3.22 20.33
C ILE A 105 9.77 -3.48 21.81
N ASP A 106 10.82 -3.72 22.59
CA ASP A 106 10.69 -4.03 24.02
C ASP A 106 9.95 -2.92 24.80
N ASP A 107 10.16 -1.66 24.41
CA ASP A 107 9.52 -0.49 25.02
C ASP A 107 8.03 -0.32 24.67
N GLU A 108 7.50 -1.01 23.66
CA GLU A 108 6.09 -0.85 23.25
C GLU A 108 5.13 -1.49 24.26
N SER A 109 5.57 -2.51 24.99
CA SER A 109 4.75 -3.16 26.01
C SER A 109 5.62 -3.82 27.10
N PRO A 110 6.20 -3.00 28.01
CA PRO A 110 7.07 -3.51 29.08
C PRO A 110 6.37 -4.49 30.03
N ASP A 111 5.05 -4.36 30.20
CA ASP A 111 4.23 -5.24 31.04
C ASP A 111 3.45 -6.31 30.23
N TYR A 112 3.78 -6.53 28.95
CA TYR A 112 3.06 -7.47 28.08
C TYR A 112 2.92 -8.86 28.69
N ILE A 113 4.00 -9.38 29.29
CA ILE A 113 4.03 -10.71 29.91
C ILE A 113 3.07 -10.78 31.10
N LYS A 114 2.97 -9.72 31.90
CA LYS A 114 2.03 -9.65 33.03
C LYS A 114 0.58 -9.58 32.55
N GLU A 115 0.30 -8.79 31.51
CA GLU A 115 -1.03 -8.75 30.90
C GLU A 115 -1.43 -10.11 30.29
N LEU A 116 -0.49 -10.77 29.63
CA LEU A 116 -0.72 -12.06 28.98
C LEU A 116 -0.97 -13.15 30.03
N ALA A 117 -0.19 -13.17 31.11
CA ALA A 117 -0.40 -14.05 32.25
C ALA A 117 -1.80 -13.83 32.86
N LYS A 118 -2.20 -12.57 33.07
CA LYS A 118 -3.55 -12.22 33.57
C LYS A 118 -4.68 -12.71 32.66
N ARG A 119 -4.49 -12.68 31.33
CA ARG A 119 -5.48 -13.16 30.34
C ARG A 119 -5.56 -14.68 30.26
N LEU A 120 -4.45 -15.38 30.50
CA LEU A 120 -4.39 -16.85 30.50
C LEU A 120 -4.99 -17.47 31.77
N GLY A 121 -5.04 -16.72 32.88
CA GLY A 121 -5.76 -17.08 34.10
C GLY A 121 -5.01 -16.64 35.36
N PRO A 122 -5.70 -16.49 36.51
CA PRO A 122 -5.07 -16.09 37.76
C PRO A 122 -4.40 -17.31 38.40
N ASN A 123 -3.16 -17.63 38.02
CA ASN A 123 -2.33 -18.63 38.71
C ASN A 123 -0.83 -18.38 38.49
N TYR A 124 -0.38 -17.15 38.69
CA TYR A 124 1.02 -16.87 38.99
C TYR A 124 1.06 -16.07 40.28
N GLU A 125 0.86 -16.78 41.39
CA GLU A 125 1.35 -16.32 42.68
C GLU A 125 2.82 -16.75 42.75
N ASP A 126 3.69 -15.74 42.82
CA ASP A 126 5.12 -15.91 43.06
C ASP A 126 5.33 -16.77 44.31
N LYS A 127 6.04 -17.89 44.16
CA LYS A 127 6.70 -18.59 45.26
C LYS A 127 8.15 -18.14 45.35
#